data_AF-A0A3C1Q1D8-F1
#
_entry.id   AF-A0A3C1Q1D8-F1
#
_cell.length_a   1.000
_cell.length_b   1.000
_cell.length_c   1.000
_cell.angle_alpha   90.00
_cell.angle_beta   90.00
_cell.angle_gamma   90.00
#
_symmetry.space_group_name_H-M   'P 1'
#
loop_
_entity.id
_entity.type
_entity.pdbx_description
1 polymer ?
#
loop_
_entity_poly.entity_id
_entity_poly.type
_entity_poly.pdbx_seq_one_letter_code
_entity_poly.pdbx_strand_id
1 'polypeptide(L)'
;MFHSLKHFFFWLSGAGSETLEQCPNWEQRKYVAFGATVLVPCAFAFIACAYALSTITDKAAIIFPVAFVWAFIILTIDRALVSGYRAFLSWPRKLSQFALRLVVAILMGLTIAHPLVLLLFSDTVSSVIEEDRATEIEQVRTQFGETKAGVRGEIGKLEQAIAAQREKWTESFQARFIIQEPNSKGDAIPGLTPEQQKELDDAIAKSTSPFTDRLAIVQEQYDGLSPQYAKLQTELSFWQTEYERELNGQRSGLVGEGPRARSIKADQLEPRRTDSQRLARQLEHLSGEKSMLETQARTAEASAIEVFETR
;
A
#
# COMPACT_ATOMS: atom_id res chain seq x y z
N MET A 1 -37.80 -31.11 50.21
CA MET A 1 -37.36 -30.80 48.82
C MET A 1 -38.17 -31.54 47.76
N PHE A 2 -38.42 -32.86 47.87
CA PHE A 2 -39.16 -33.63 46.85
C PHE A 2 -40.63 -33.23 46.65
N HIS A 3 -41.31 -32.72 47.69
CA HIS A 3 -42.70 -32.30 47.61
C HIS A 3 -42.89 -31.13 46.62
N SER A 4 -41.99 -30.13 46.67
CA SER A 4 -42.02 -28.95 45.78
C SER A 4 -41.74 -29.29 44.31
N LEU A 5 -40.81 -30.22 44.05
CA LEU A 5 -40.53 -30.71 42.68
C LEU A 5 -41.74 -31.42 42.09
N LYS A 6 -42.42 -32.27 42.87
CA LYS A 6 -43.62 -32.99 42.45
C LYS A 6 -44.75 -32.02 42.07
N HIS A 7 -44.97 -30.98 42.88
CA HIS A 7 -45.94 -29.92 42.58
C HIS A 7 -45.60 -29.13 41.30
N PHE A 8 -44.32 -28.83 41.07
CA PHE A 8 -43.88 -28.21 39.84
C PHE A 8 -44.21 -29.06 38.60
N PHE A 9 -43.93 -30.37 38.64
CA PHE A 9 -44.27 -31.27 37.54
C PHE A 9 -45.79 -31.49 37.37
N PHE A 10 -46.57 -31.45 38.45
CA PHE A 10 -48.03 -31.46 38.36
C PHE A 10 -48.56 -30.24 37.62
N TRP A 11 -48.09 -29.04 38.00
CA TRP A 11 -48.42 -27.80 37.30
C TRP A 11 -48.01 -27.84 35.82
N LEU A 12 -46.83 -28.41 35.54
CA LEU A 12 -46.30 -28.55 34.19
C LEU A 12 -47.11 -29.51 33.31
N SER A 13 -47.67 -30.56 33.91
CA SER A 13 -48.60 -31.48 33.23
C SER A 13 -49.99 -30.88 33.00
N GLY A 14 -50.27 -29.69 33.55
CA GLY A 14 -51.56 -29.02 33.50
C GLY A 14 -52.64 -29.67 34.36
N ALA A 15 -52.27 -30.54 35.30
CA ALA A 15 -53.18 -31.20 36.22
C ALA A 15 -53.32 -30.41 37.53
N GLY A 16 -54.50 -30.48 38.17
CA GLY A 16 -54.73 -29.87 39.48
C GLY A 16 -53.92 -30.57 40.56
N SER A 17 -53.07 -29.84 41.28
CA SER A 17 -52.22 -30.38 42.35
C SER A 17 -53.04 -30.96 43.51
N GLU A 18 -54.08 -30.25 43.93
CA GLU A 18 -54.94 -30.62 45.06
C GLU A 18 -55.70 -31.94 44.83
N THR A 19 -56.13 -32.21 43.59
CA THR A 19 -56.86 -33.43 43.24
C THR A 19 -55.90 -34.61 43.07
N LEU A 20 -54.71 -34.39 42.48
CA LEU A 20 -53.72 -35.46 42.31
C LEU A 20 -53.12 -35.95 43.63
N GLU A 21 -53.05 -35.10 44.65
CA GLU A 21 -52.54 -35.51 45.96
C GLU A 21 -53.44 -36.53 46.67
N GLN A 22 -54.74 -36.53 46.37
CA GLN A 22 -55.71 -37.50 46.87
C GLN A 22 -55.68 -38.83 46.10
N CYS A 23 -55.04 -38.85 44.93
CA CYS A 23 -54.87 -40.04 44.10
C CYS A 23 -53.72 -40.94 44.58
N PRO A 24 -53.75 -42.24 44.24
CA PRO A 24 -52.66 -43.16 44.57
C PRO A 24 -51.33 -42.79 43.88
N ASN A 25 -50.21 -43.16 44.51
CA ASN A 25 -48.84 -42.81 44.10
C ASN A 25 -48.46 -43.21 42.65
N TRP A 26 -49.10 -44.23 42.07
CA TRP A 26 -48.83 -44.65 40.70
C TRP A 26 -49.40 -43.66 39.68
N GLU A 27 -50.54 -43.04 39.97
CA GLU A 27 -51.21 -42.07 39.11
C GLU A 27 -50.49 -40.72 39.15
N GLN A 28 -50.03 -40.32 40.33
CA GLN A 28 -49.15 -39.17 40.52
C GLN A 28 -47.86 -39.28 39.70
N ARG A 29 -47.19 -40.44 39.70
CA ARG A 29 -45.96 -40.66 38.91
C ARG A 29 -46.19 -40.52 37.41
N LYS A 30 -47.36 -40.91 36.91
CA LYS A 30 -47.74 -40.76 35.50
C LYS A 30 -47.81 -39.28 35.09
N TYR A 31 -48.46 -38.43 35.88
CA TYR A 31 -48.54 -37.00 35.59
C TYR A 31 -47.20 -36.28 35.78
N VAL A 32 -46.35 -36.72 36.73
CA VAL A 32 -44.96 -36.23 36.81
C VAL A 32 -44.21 -36.54 35.52
N ALA A 33 -44.36 -37.75 34.96
CA ALA A 33 -43.76 -38.11 33.67
C ALA A 33 -44.30 -37.26 32.51
N PHE A 34 -45.60 -36.98 32.47
CA PHE A 34 -46.17 -36.07 31.46
C PHE A 34 -45.60 -34.66 31.56
N GLY A 35 -45.47 -34.11 32.77
CA GLY A 35 -44.77 -32.84 32.98
C GLY A 35 -43.33 -32.87 32.47
N ALA A 36 -42.58 -33.93 32.81
CA ALA A 36 -41.19 -34.07 32.36
C ALA A 36 -41.04 -34.09 30.83
N THR A 37 -41.98 -34.69 30.09
CA THR A 37 -41.92 -34.71 28.62
C THR A 37 -42.07 -33.32 27.97
N VAL A 38 -42.70 -32.36 28.65
CA VAL A 38 -42.86 -30.98 28.16
C VAL A 38 -41.58 -30.15 28.35
N LEU A 39 -40.69 -30.53 29.28
CA LEU A 39 -39.42 -29.83 29.48
C LEU A 39 -38.43 -30.03 28.33
N VAL A 40 -38.46 -31.18 27.66
CA VAL A 40 -37.49 -31.50 26.61
C VAL A 40 -37.62 -30.54 25.42
N PRO A 41 -38.80 -30.33 24.81
CA PRO A 41 -38.98 -29.31 23.77
C PRO A 41 -38.70 -27.89 24.27
N CYS A 42 -39.08 -27.56 25.51
CA CYS A 42 -38.79 -26.26 26.12
C CYS A 42 -37.27 -25.98 26.21
N ALA A 43 -36.47 -26.97 26.62
CA ALA A 43 -35.02 -26.85 26.72
C ALA A 43 -34.36 -26.68 25.33
N PHE A 44 -34.78 -27.49 24.34
CA PHE A 44 -34.28 -27.33 22.97
C PHE A 44 -34.67 -26.00 22.35
N ALA A 45 -35.89 -25.52 22.59
CA ALA A 45 -36.34 -24.21 22.13
C ALA A 45 -35.52 -23.07 22.75
N PHE A 46 -35.18 -23.17 24.04
CA PHE A 46 -34.29 -22.21 24.70
C PHE A 46 -32.91 -22.18 24.05
N ILE A 47 -32.26 -23.34 23.88
CA ILE A 47 -30.91 -23.43 23.31
C ILE A 47 -30.90 -22.91 21.87
N ALA A 48 -31.86 -23.31 21.04
CA ALA A 48 -31.91 -22.89 19.65
C ALA A 48 -32.21 -21.40 19.49
N CYS A 49 -33.11 -20.83 20.30
CA CYS A 49 -33.38 -19.39 20.27
C CYS A 49 -32.19 -18.59 20.80
N ALA A 50 -31.52 -19.06 21.87
CA ALA A 50 -30.32 -18.42 22.39
C ALA A 50 -29.20 -18.39 21.34
N TYR A 51 -28.99 -19.51 20.63
CA TYR A 51 -28.02 -19.56 19.53
C TYR A 51 -28.41 -18.66 18.35
N ALA A 52 -29.67 -18.70 17.91
CA ALA A 52 -30.15 -17.83 16.84
C ALA A 52 -30.03 -16.34 17.18
N LEU A 53 -30.17 -15.96 18.45
CA LEU A 53 -29.92 -14.58 18.89
C LEU A 53 -28.44 -14.27 18.98
N SER A 54 -27.58 -15.24 19.32
CA SER A 54 -26.13 -15.05 19.35
C SER A 54 -25.53 -14.74 17.98
N THR A 55 -26.18 -15.12 16.88
CA THR A 55 -25.76 -14.72 15.52
C THR A 55 -26.16 -13.28 15.16
N ILE A 56 -27.08 -12.67 15.91
CA ILE A 56 -27.61 -11.31 15.67
C ILE A 56 -27.01 -10.30 16.67
N THR A 57 -26.78 -10.70 17.92
CA THR A 57 -26.27 -9.82 18.98
C THR A 57 -25.39 -10.57 19.96
N ASP A 58 -24.27 -9.94 20.37
CA ASP A 58 -23.36 -10.47 21.40
C ASP A 58 -23.80 -10.14 22.83
N LYS A 59 -24.90 -9.40 22.99
CA LYS A 59 -25.36 -8.94 24.31
C LYS A 59 -26.09 -10.05 25.05
N ALA A 60 -25.39 -10.78 25.92
CA ALA A 60 -25.96 -11.82 26.79
C ALA A 60 -27.20 -11.34 27.58
N ALA A 61 -27.22 -10.07 27.99
CA ALA A 61 -28.34 -9.44 28.69
C ALA A 61 -29.64 -9.37 27.86
N ILE A 62 -29.57 -9.50 26.53
CA ILE A 62 -30.72 -9.55 25.62
C ILE A 62 -31.02 -11.00 25.22
N ILE A 63 -29.98 -11.80 24.95
CA ILE A 63 -30.10 -13.18 24.49
C ILE A 63 -30.91 -14.03 25.48
N PHE A 64 -30.49 -14.07 26.75
CA PHE A 64 -31.11 -14.94 27.75
C PHE A 64 -32.58 -14.61 28.07
N PRO A 65 -32.99 -13.35 28.33
CA PRO A 65 -34.39 -13.07 28.61
C PRO A 65 -35.30 -13.33 27.41
N VAL A 66 -34.86 -13.02 26.18
CA VAL A 66 -35.66 -13.28 24.98
C VAL A 66 -35.79 -14.79 24.74
N ALA A 67 -34.69 -15.55 24.86
CA ALA A 67 -34.73 -17.00 24.76
C ALA A 67 -35.62 -17.63 25.85
N PHE A 68 -35.63 -17.07 27.06
CA PHE A 68 -36.50 -17.53 28.15
C PHE A 68 -37.98 -17.26 27.85
N VAL A 69 -38.32 -16.08 27.32
CA VAL A 69 -39.68 -15.77 26.87
C VAL A 69 -40.12 -16.73 25.76
N TRP A 70 -39.24 -17.02 24.80
CA TRP A 70 -39.53 -17.96 23.73
C TRP A 70 -39.75 -19.39 24.25
N ALA A 71 -38.84 -19.87 25.11
CA ALA A 71 -38.98 -21.16 25.76
C ALA A 71 -40.29 -21.26 26.57
N PHE A 72 -40.68 -20.17 27.24
CA PHE A 72 -41.94 -20.09 27.96
C PHE A 72 -43.15 -20.17 27.02
N ILE A 73 -43.11 -19.54 25.84
CA ILE A 73 -44.17 -19.69 24.82
C ILE A 73 -44.32 -21.16 24.42
N ILE A 74 -43.21 -21.83 24.07
CA ILE A 74 -43.24 -23.26 23.71
C ILE A 74 -43.75 -24.12 24.87
N LEU A 75 -43.29 -23.85 26.10
CA LEU A 75 -43.75 -24.51 27.31
C LEU A 75 -45.27 -24.38 27.49
N THR A 76 -45.83 -23.20 27.27
CA THR A 76 -47.28 -22.97 27.40
C THR A 76 -48.09 -23.69 26.33
N ILE A 77 -47.59 -23.73 25.08
CA ILE A 77 -48.22 -24.44 23.97
C ILE A 77 -48.21 -25.95 24.25
N ASP A 78 -47.07 -26.52 24.60
CA ASP A 78 -46.95 -27.95 24.87
C ASP A 78 -47.74 -28.36 26.12
N ARG A 79 -47.78 -27.51 27.15
CA ARG A 79 -48.66 -27.70 28.32
C ARG A 79 -50.14 -27.68 27.93
N ALA A 80 -50.56 -26.78 27.05
CA ALA A 80 -51.94 -26.72 26.56
C ALA A 80 -52.29 -28.00 25.76
N LEU A 81 -51.35 -28.53 24.99
CA LEU A 81 -51.52 -29.78 24.23
C LEU A 81 -51.64 -31.01 25.15
N VAL A 82 -50.85 -31.08 26.24
CA VAL A 82 -50.93 -32.18 27.22
C VAL A 82 -52.22 -32.10 28.04
N SER A 83 -52.60 -30.92 28.51
CA SER A 83 -53.83 -30.71 29.31
C SER A 83 -55.12 -30.84 28.50
N GLY A 84 -55.07 -30.61 27.19
CA GLY A 84 -56.19 -30.83 26.27
C GLY A 84 -56.56 -32.30 26.02
N TYR A 85 -55.72 -33.25 26.47
CA TYR A 85 -55.97 -34.68 26.30
C TYR A 85 -57.14 -35.16 27.17
N ARG A 86 -58.23 -35.63 26.55
CA ARG A 86 -59.36 -36.27 27.25
C ARG A 86 -59.41 -37.76 26.94
N ALA A 87 -59.33 -38.58 27.98
CA ALA A 87 -59.34 -40.04 27.86
C ALA A 87 -60.60 -40.60 27.16
N PHE A 88 -61.74 -39.91 27.28
CA PHE A 88 -63.06 -40.31 26.74
C PHE A 88 -63.36 -39.83 25.31
N LEU A 89 -62.38 -39.29 24.58
CA LEU A 89 -62.60 -38.84 23.19
C LEU A 89 -62.72 -40.04 22.21
N SER A 90 -63.53 -39.90 21.17
CA SER A 90 -63.67 -40.91 20.11
C SER A 90 -62.34 -41.13 19.38
N TRP A 91 -62.08 -42.36 18.93
CA TRP A 91 -60.84 -42.75 18.24
C TRP A 91 -60.39 -41.78 17.12
N PRO A 92 -61.25 -41.30 16.19
CA PRO A 92 -60.83 -40.35 15.17
C PRO A 92 -60.41 -38.98 15.73
N ARG A 93 -61.02 -38.53 16.83
CA ARG A 93 -60.64 -37.27 17.48
C ARG A 93 -59.30 -37.40 18.22
N LYS A 94 -59.00 -38.58 18.79
CA LYS A 94 -57.67 -38.88 19.37
C LYS A 94 -56.59 -38.85 18.30
N LEU A 95 -56.86 -39.43 17.13
CA LEU A 95 -55.92 -39.41 16.00
C LEU A 95 -55.69 -37.99 15.47
N SER A 96 -56.74 -37.17 15.35
CA SER A 96 -56.61 -35.77 14.94
C SER A 96 -55.77 -34.93 15.90
N GLN A 97 -55.96 -35.09 17.22
CA GLN A 97 -55.13 -34.41 18.22
C GLN A 97 -53.67 -34.86 18.17
N PHE A 98 -53.43 -36.16 17.97
CA PHE A 98 -52.08 -36.68 17.80
C PHE A 98 -51.41 -36.19 16.51
N ALA A 99 -52.14 -36.17 15.39
CA ALA A 99 -51.65 -35.69 14.11
C ALA A 99 -51.29 -34.20 14.16
N LEU A 100 -52.13 -33.36 14.78
CA LEU A 100 -51.83 -31.95 15.01
C LEU A 100 -50.52 -31.78 15.80
N ARG A 101 -50.34 -32.58 16.87
CA ARG A 101 -49.11 -32.58 17.67
C ARG A 101 -47.89 -33.01 16.85
N LEU A 102 -48.02 -34.03 16.01
CA LEU A 102 -46.94 -34.51 15.15
C LEU A 102 -46.53 -33.42 14.13
N VAL A 103 -47.49 -32.76 13.50
CA VAL A 103 -47.22 -31.69 12.53
C VAL A 103 -46.51 -30.52 13.20
N VAL A 104 -47.00 -30.05 14.35
CA VAL A 104 -46.35 -28.96 15.12
C VAL A 104 -44.94 -29.36 15.54
N ALA A 105 -44.73 -30.59 16.00
CA ALA A 105 -43.41 -31.09 16.38
C ALA A 105 -42.44 -31.16 15.20
N ILE A 106 -42.89 -31.59 14.01
CA ILE A 106 -42.06 -31.61 12.80
C ILE A 106 -41.69 -30.19 12.35
N LEU A 107 -42.65 -29.26 12.34
CA LEU A 107 -42.40 -27.86 11.98
C LEU A 107 -41.40 -27.22 12.93
N MET A 108 -41.62 -27.38 14.25
CA MET A 108 -40.68 -26.87 15.26
C MET A 108 -39.32 -27.55 15.13
N GLY A 109 -39.27 -28.87 14.95
CA GLY A 109 -38.03 -29.63 14.75
C GLY A 109 -37.22 -29.13 13.56
N LEU A 110 -37.85 -28.88 12.41
CA LEU A 110 -37.17 -28.35 11.23
C LEU A 110 -36.61 -26.94 11.46
N THR A 111 -37.41 -26.06 12.07
CA THR A 111 -36.98 -24.68 12.36
C THR A 111 -35.87 -24.59 13.41
N ILE A 112 -35.87 -25.49 14.39
CA ILE A 112 -34.86 -25.59 15.46
C ILE A 112 -33.59 -26.31 14.97
N ALA A 113 -33.71 -27.25 14.03
CA ALA A 113 -32.58 -28.02 13.52
C ALA A 113 -31.57 -27.15 12.77
N HIS A 114 -32.03 -26.20 11.96
CA HIS A 114 -31.13 -25.35 11.17
C HIS A 114 -30.11 -24.57 12.03
N PRO A 115 -30.53 -23.80 13.07
CA PRO A 115 -29.58 -23.15 13.96
C PRO A 115 -28.68 -24.15 14.70
N LEU A 116 -29.20 -25.29 15.16
CA LEU A 116 -28.37 -26.28 15.86
C LEU A 116 -27.30 -26.91 14.97
N VAL A 117 -27.60 -27.16 13.70
CA VAL A 117 -26.63 -27.69 12.73
C VAL A 117 -25.53 -26.65 12.47
N LEU A 118 -25.88 -25.38 12.30
CA LEU A 118 -24.90 -24.30 12.15
C LEU A 118 -24.04 -24.13 13.40
N LEU A 119 -24.61 -24.28 14.60
CA LEU A 119 -23.85 -24.24 15.84
C LEU A 119 -22.87 -25.41 15.94
N LEU A 120 -23.31 -26.62 15.58
CA LEU A 120 -22.48 -27.82 15.66
C LEU A 120 -21.29 -27.76 14.70
N PHE A 121 -21.46 -27.15 13.53
CA PHE A 121 -20.44 -27.08 12.48
C PHE A 121 -19.78 -25.70 12.34
N SER A 122 -19.95 -24.79 13.31
CA SER A 122 -19.41 -23.43 13.23
C SER A 122 -17.90 -23.40 12.96
N ASP A 123 -17.17 -24.30 13.62
CA ASP A 123 -15.70 -24.34 13.56
C ASP A 123 -15.24 -24.89 12.21
N THR A 124 -15.90 -25.94 11.72
CA THR A 124 -15.64 -26.51 10.39
C THR A 124 -15.93 -25.50 9.28
N VAL A 125 -17.06 -24.80 9.37
CA VAL A 125 -17.43 -23.77 8.39
C VAL A 125 -16.41 -22.64 8.41
N SER A 126 -15.99 -22.18 9.59
CA SER A 126 -14.99 -21.12 9.72
C SER A 126 -13.64 -21.53 9.14
N SER A 127 -13.19 -22.77 9.40
CA SER A 127 -11.94 -23.31 8.86
C SER A 127 -11.95 -23.34 7.33
N VAL A 128 -13.05 -23.80 6.72
CA VAL A 128 -13.16 -23.85 5.24
C VAL A 128 -13.17 -22.43 4.66
N ILE A 129 -13.85 -21.49 5.30
CA ILE A 129 -13.85 -20.08 4.87
C ILE A 129 -12.45 -19.47 4.94
N GLU A 130 -11.67 -19.79 5.97
CA GLU A 130 -10.28 -19.30 6.08
C GLU A 130 -9.36 -19.91 5.02
N GLU A 131 -9.53 -21.21 4.72
CA GLU A 131 -8.81 -21.89 3.64
C GLU A 131 -9.14 -21.27 2.28
N ASP A 132 -10.42 -21.09 1.96
CA ASP A 132 -10.88 -20.45 0.72
C ASP A 132 -10.32 -19.02 0.61
N ARG A 133 -10.39 -18.22 1.68
CA ARG A 133 -9.79 -16.87 1.70
C ARG A 133 -8.29 -16.88 1.47
N ALA A 134 -7.57 -17.85 2.04
CA ALA A 134 -6.13 -17.96 1.83
C ALA A 134 -5.81 -18.23 0.35
N THR A 135 -6.57 -19.11 -0.29
CA THR A 135 -6.40 -19.40 -1.73
C THR A 135 -6.75 -18.18 -2.61
N GLU A 136 -7.82 -17.44 -2.29
CA GLU A 136 -8.19 -16.22 -3.01
C GLU A 136 -7.12 -15.13 -2.88
N ILE A 137 -6.58 -14.93 -1.66
CA ILE A 137 -5.49 -13.97 -1.43
C ILE A 137 -4.23 -14.36 -2.23
N GLU A 138 -3.91 -15.65 -2.31
CA GLU A 138 -2.77 -16.13 -3.09
C GLU A 138 -2.95 -15.84 -4.59
N GLN A 139 -4.13 -16.14 -5.15
CA GLN A 139 -4.46 -15.83 -6.55
C GLN A 139 -4.39 -14.33 -6.85
N VAL A 140 -4.89 -13.50 -5.94
CA VAL A 140 -4.80 -12.04 -6.08
C VAL A 140 -3.34 -11.58 -6.01
N ARG A 141 -2.53 -12.15 -5.11
CA ARG A 141 -1.09 -11.83 -5.00
C ARG A 141 -0.31 -12.20 -6.26
N THR A 142 -0.60 -13.32 -6.89
CA THR A 142 0.08 -13.72 -8.14
C THR A 142 -0.28 -12.76 -9.28
N GLN A 143 -1.56 -12.41 -9.44
CA GLN A 143 -2.02 -11.46 -10.45
C GLN A 143 -1.39 -10.06 -10.26
N PHE A 144 -1.34 -9.55 -9.02
CA PHE A 144 -0.66 -8.28 -8.73
C PHE A 144 0.86 -8.38 -8.90
N GLY A 145 1.46 -9.56 -8.64
CA GLY A 145 2.88 -9.84 -8.88
C GLY A 145 3.26 -9.68 -10.35
N GLU A 146 2.47 -10.27 -11.26
CA GLU A 146 2.66 -10.14 -12.71
C GLU A 146 2.52 -8.69 -13.19
N THR A 147 1.48 -8.00 -12.74
CA THR A 147 1.25 -6.58 -13.07
C THR A 147 2.41 -5.71 -12.59
N LYS A 148 2.90 -5.93 -11.36
CA LYS A 148 4.03 -5.21 -10.79
C LYS A 148 5.33 -5.49 -11.55
N ALA A 149 5.53 -6.72 -12.02
CA ALA A 149 6.68 -7.06 -12.86
C ALA A 149 6.61 -6.34 -14.21
N GLY A 150 5.43 -6.27 -14.84
CA GLY A 150 5.20 -5.50 -16.06
C GLY A 150 5.54 -4.01 -15.89
N VAL A 151 4.97 -3.37 -14.86
CA VAL A 151 5.24 -1.95 -14.55
C VAL A 151 6.72 -1.70 -14.23
N ARG A 152 7.38 -2.59 -13.47
CA ARG A 152 8.83 -2.49 -13.24
C ARG A 152 9.64 -2.58 -14.53
N GLY A 153 9.21 -3.43 -15.47
CA GLY A 153 9.81 -3.50 -16.80
C GLY A 153 9.67 -2.19 -17.58
N GLU A 154 8.52 -1.53 -17.50
CA GLU A 154 8.30 -0.22 -18.10
C GLU A 154 9.15 0.89 -17.44
N ILE A 155 9.26 0.89 -16.11
CA ILE A 155 10.13 1.82 -15.38
C ILE A 155 11.59 1.64 -15.82
N GLY A 156 12.08 0.40 -15.93
CA GLY A 156 13.45 0.14 -16.41
C GLY A 156 13.70 0.65 -17.84
N LYS A 157 12.71 0.55 -18.73
CA LYS A 157 12.79 1.12 -20.09
C LYS A 157 12.85 2.65 -20.05
N LEU A 158 12.05 3.29 -19.19
CA LEU A 158 12.05 4.74 -19.01
C LEU A 158 13.37 5.24 -18.42
N GLU A 159 13.92 4.55 -17.43
CA GLU A 159 15.23 4.88 -16.84
C GLU A 159 16.36 4.80 -17.88
N GLN A 160 16.37 3.75 -18.72
CA GLN A 160 17.32 3.64 -19.83
C GLN A 160 17.16 4.79 -20.84
N ALA A 161 15.93 5.15 -21.19
CA ALA A 161 15.66 6.28 -22.09
C ALA A 161 16.15 7.61 -21.49
N ILE A 162 15.92 7.84 -20.19
CA ILE A 162 16.42 9.04 -19.48
C ILE A 162 17.95 9.05 -19.44
N ALA A 163 18.59 7.92 -19.17
CA ALA A 163 20.05 7.81 -19.15
C ALA A 163 20.66 8.15 -20.51
N ALA A 164 20.13 7.59 -21.59
CA ALA A 164 20.55 7.91 -22.96
C ALA A 164 20.36 9.39 -23.30
N GLN A 165 19.28 10.01 -22.80
CA GLN A 165 19.04 11.44 -23.00
C GLN A 165 20.03 12.31 -22.20
N ARG A 166 20.39 11.90 -20.98
CA ARG A 166 21.42 12.57 -20.17
C ARG A 166 22.80 12.47 -20.80
N GLU A 167 23.13 11.34 -21.43
CA GLU A 167 24.38 11.17 -22.16
C GLU A 167 24.46 12.14 -23.33
N LYS A 168 23.43 12.18 -24.20
CA LYS A 168 23.33 13.17 -25.29
C LYS A 168 23.39 14.62 -24.80
N TRP A 169 22.72 14.91 -23.67
CA TRP A 169 22.80 16.23 -23.04
C TRP A 169 24.23 16.52 -22.60
N THR A 170 24.92 15.59 -21.93
CA THR A 170 26.32 15.73 -21.50
C THR A 170 27.27 15.92 -22.68
N GLU A 171 27.08 15.17 -23.77
CA GLU A 171 27.82 15.35 -25.03
C GLU A 171 27.64 16.75 -25.62
N SER A 172 26.50 17.42 -25.40
CA SER A 172 26.29 18.79 -25.85
C SER A 172 27.03 19.85 -25.01
N PHE A 173 27.34 19.57 -23.73
CA PHE A 173 28.15 20.45 -22.86
C PHE A 173 29.64 20.13 -22.92
N GLN A 174 30.00 18.91 -23.33
CA GLN A 174 31.31 18.62 -23.86
C GLN A 174 31.40 19.42 -25.16
N ALA A 175 31.76 20.70 -25.04
CA ALA A 175 32.27 21.44 -26.16
C ALA A 175 33.42 20.57 -26.69
N ARG A 176 33.16 19.86 -27.79
CA ARG A 176 34.19 19.31 -28.65
C ARG A 176 34.85 20.55 -29.22
N PHE A 177 35.69 21.18 -28.41
CA PHE A 177 36.60 22.20 -28.84
C PHE A 177 37.37 21.51 -29.96
N ILE A 178 37.08 21.91 -31.19
CA ILE A 178 38.03 21.73 -32.25
C ILE A 178 39.19 22.63 -31.81
N ILE A 179 40.03 22.11 -30.92
CA ILE A 179 41.40 22.52 -30.82
C ILE A 179 41.96 22.01 -32.16
N GLN A 180 41.73 22.79 -33.21
CA GLN A 180 42.79 22.94 -34.19
C GLN A 180 43.91 23.50 -33.34
N GLU A 181 44.80 22.60 -32.91
CA GLU A 181 46.09 22.98 -32.37
C GLU A 181 46.62 24.10 -33.26
N PRO A 182 47.24 25.15 -32.69
CA PRO A 182 47.90 26.13 -33.53
C PRO A 182 48.74 25.35 -34.52
N ASN A 183 48.56 25.59 -35.82
CA ASN A 183 49.42 25.03 -36.85
C ASN A 183 50.84 25.09 -36.31
N SER A 184 51.48 23.91 -36.27
CA SER A 184 52.70 23.58 -35.54
C SER A 184 53.53 24.79 -35.10
N LYS A 185 53.66 24.97 -33.78
CA LYS A 185 54.57 25.90 -33.09
C LYS A 185 56.07 25.69 -33.39
N GLY A 186 56.44 25.12 -34.54
CA GLY A 186 57.84 24.79 -34.81
C GLY A 186 58.23 24.47 -36.25
N ASP A 187 57.30 24.46 -37.21
CA ASP A 187 57.73 24.29 -38.60
C ASP A 187 58.13 25.64 -39.17
N ALA A 188 59.44 25.80 -39.32
CA ALA A 188 60.03 26.94 -40.02
C ALA A 188 59.33 27.10 -41.38
N ILE A 189 58.69 28.26 -41.62
CA ILE A 189 58.10 28.58 -42.91
C ILE A 189 59.18 28.36 -43.99
N PRO A 190 58.96 27.45 -44.97
CA PRO A 190 59.98 27.12 -45.96
C PRO A 190 60.36 28.36 -46.79
N GLY A 191 61.62 28.80 -46.70
CA GLY A 191 62.16 29.89 -47.53
C GLY A 191 62.72 31.12 -46.79
N LEU A 192 62.59 31.21 -45.45
CA LEU A 192 63.21 32.28 -44.66
C LEU A 192 64.61 31.91 -44.15
N THR A 193 65.50 32.91 -44.04
CA THR A 193 66.77 32.75 -43.32
C THR A 193 66.52 32.70 -41.80
N PRO A 194 67.41 32.06 -41.00
CA PRO A 194 67.22 31.95 -39.55
C PRO A 194 67.12 33.30 -38.81
N GLU A 195 67.68 34.37 -39.39
CA GLU A 195 67.56 35.73 -38.83
C GLU A 195 66.17 36.34 -39.09
N GLN A 196 65.64 36.18 -40.31
CA GLN A 196 64.29 36.66 -40.68
C GLN A 196 63.18 35.89 -39.97
N GLN A 197 63.41 34.61 -39.71
CA GLN A 197 62.50 33.76 -38.94
C GLN A 197 62.36 34.27 -37.51
N LYS A 198 63.47 34.67 -36.88
CA LYS A 198 63.48 35.24 -35.54
C LYS A 198 62.78 36.60 -35.48
N GLU A 199 62.96 37.45 -36.50
CA GLU A 199 62.27 38.76 -36.57
C GLU A 199 60.75 38.59 -36.76
N LEU A 200 60.33 37.60 -37.55
CA LEU A 200 58.92 37.24 -37.72
C LEU A 200 58.32 36.71 -36.40
N ASP A 201 59.02 35.80 -35.72
CA ASP A 201 58.59 35.26 -34.42
C ASP A 201 58.45 36.35 -33.35
N ASP A 202 59.39 37.30 -33.30
CA ASP A 202 59.33 38.45 -32.39
C ASP A 202 58.15 39.39 -32.72
N ALA A 203 57.83 39.58 -34.01
CA ALA A 203 56.68 40.37 -34.45
C ALA A 203 55.33 39.69 -34.15
N ILE A 204 55.24 38.37 -34.34
CA ILE A 204 54.08 37.56 -33.98
C ILE A 204 53.90 37.54 -32.45
N ALA A 205 54.97 37.34 -31.69
CA ALA A 205 54.91 37.38 -30.23
C ALA A 205 54.42 38.74 -29.71
N LYS A 206 54.90 39.84 -30.29
CA LYS A 206 54.47 41.19 -29.90
C LYS A 206 52.99 41.45 -30.20
N SER A 207 52.52 41.06 -31.39
CA SER A 207 51.11 41.23 -31.79
C SER A 207 50.14 40.33 -31.03
N THR A 208 50.60 39.15 -30.60
CA THR A 208 49.76 38.14 -29.94
C THR A 208 49.77 38.25 -28.40
N SER A 209 50.81 38.86 -27.82
CA SER A 209 50.99 39.05 -26.36
C SER A 209 49.75 39.50 -25.57
N PRO A 210 48.98 40.55 -25.97
CA PRO A 210 47.83 40.98 -25.18
C PRO A 210 46.71 39.93 -25.13
N PHE A 211 46.58 39.11 -26.18
CA PHE A 211 45.58 38.04 -26.24
C PHE A 211 46.04 36.82 -25.45
N THR A 212 47.33 36.45 -25.51
CA THR A 212 47.88 35.32 -24.75
C THR A 212 47.90 35.59 -23.25
N ASP A 213 48.20 36.83 -22.83
CA ASP A 213 48.20 37.21 -21.42
C ASP A 213 46.76 37.17 -20.86
N ARG A 214 45.79 37.66 -21.64
CA ARG A 214 44.38 37.56 -21.26
C ARG A 214 43.89 36.11 -21.25
N LEU A 215 44.32 35.29 -22.21
CA LEU A 215 44.01 33.86 -22.26
C LEU A 215 44.52 33.13 -21.01
N ALA A 216 45.72 33.44 -20.54
CA ALA A 216 46.26 32.85 -19.31
C ALA A 216 45.39 33.19 -18.08
N ILE A 217 44.95 34.45 -17.96
CA ILE A 217 44.07 34.89 -16.86
C ILE A 217 42.70 34.21 -16.94
N VAL A 218 42.10 34.15 -18.14
CA VAL A 218 40.79 33.49 -18.35
C VAL A 218 40.89 32.01 -18.06
N GLN A 219 42.00 31.37 -18.44
CA GLN A 219 42.25 29.96 -18.15
C GLN A 219 42.39 29.71 -16.64
N GLU A 220 43.12 30.55 -15.92
CA GLU A 220 43.23 30.44 -14.45
C GLU A 220 41.87 30.60 -13.76
N GLN A 221 41.04 31.55 -14.21
CA GLN A 221 39.68 31.73 -13.69
C GLN A 221 38.79 30.52 -13.98
N TYR A 222 38.90 29.96 -15.18
CA TYR A 222 38.18 28.75 -15.57
C TYR A 222 38.59 27.56 -14.70
N ASP A 223 39.90 27.35 -14.51
CA ASP A 223 40.46 26.26 -13.73
C ASP A 223 40.13 26.38 -12.23
N GLY A 224 39.92 27.61 -11.73
CA GLY A 224 39.43 27.85 -10.37
C GLY A 224 37.94 27.56 -10.16
N LEU A 225 37.09 27.85 -11.16
CA LEU A 225 35.63 27.71 -11.05
C LEU A 225 35.11 26.33 -11.48
N SER A 226 35.76 25.71 -12.47
CA SER A 226 35.43 24.37 -12.98
C SER A 226 35.31 23.29 -11.89
N PRO A 227 36.28 23.13 -10.96
CA PRO A 227 36.17 22.12 -9.90
C PRO A 227 35.07 22.46 -8.89
N GLN A 228 34.79 23.75 -8.63
CA GLN A 228 33.70 24.17 -7.74
C GLN A 228 32.34 23.82 -8.35
N TYR A 229 32.18 24.07 -9.65
CA TYR A 229 30.99 23.68 -10.39
C TYR A 229 30.81 22.15 -10.41
N ALA A 230 31.88 21.39 -10.66
CA ALA A 230 31.84 19.93 -10.62
C ALA A 230 31.42 19.40 -9.24
N LYS A 231 32.00 19.94 -8.17
CA LYS A 231 31.61 19.62 -6.79
C LYS A 231 30.13 19.95 -6.52
N LEU A 232 29.65 21.10 -6.98
CA LEU A 232 28.26 21.49 -6.78
C LEU A 232 27.29 20.56 -7.53
N GLN A 233 27.68 20.06 -8.71
CA GLN A 233 26.90 19.07 -9.46
C GLN A 233 26.83 17.72 -8.75
N THR A 234 27.92 17.26 -8.14
CA THR A 234 27.89 16.02 -7.35
C THR A 234 27.06 16.16 -6.07
N GLU A 235 27.10 17.33 -5.42
CA GLU A 235 26.21 17.62 -4.29
C GLU A 235 24.74 17.68 -4.72
N LEU A 236 24.43 18.30 -5.87
CA LEU A 236 23.07 18.35 -6.41
C LEU A 236 22.53 16.95 -6.70
N SER A 237 23.31 16.08 -7.34
CA SER A 237 22.87 14.72 -7.65
C SER A 237 22.64 13.89 -6.37
N PHE A 238 23.51 14.06 -5.37
CA PHE A 238 23.34 13.45 -4.05
C PHE A 238 22.02 13.89 -3.39
N TRP A 239 21.79 15.21 -3.27
CA TRP A 239 20.59 15.73 -2.61
C TRP A 239 19.30 15.46 -3.40
N GLN A 240 19.37 15.37 -4.73
CA GLN A 240 18.23 14.94 -5.55
C GLN A 240 17.85 13.50 -5.23
N THR A 241 18.84 12.61 -5.13
CA THR A 241 18.61 11.21 -4.76
C THR A 241 18.00 11.10 -3.36
N GLU A 242 18.49 11.87 -2.38
CA GLU A 242 17.92 11.87 -1.03
C GLU A 242 16.49 12.44 -1.00
N TYR A 243 16.20 13.47 -1.78
CA TYR A 243 14.85 14.01 -1.93
C TYR A 243 13.88 12.99 -2.54
N GLU A 244 14.28 12.27 -3.58
CA GLU A 244 13.48 11.20 -4.19
C GLU A 244 13.24 10.03 -3.23
N ARG A 245 14.25 9.65 -2.43
CA ARG A 245 14.10 8.62 -1.38
C ARG A 245 13.07 9.02 -0.32
N GLU A 246 13.07 10.28 0.09
CA GLU A 246 12.08 10.82 1.02
C GLU A 246 10.67 10.86 0.40
N LEU A 247 10.54 11.32 -0.84
CA LEU A 247 9.26 11.34 -1.56
C LEU A 247 8.64 9.94 -1.69
N ASN A 248 9.49 8.93 -1.92
CA ASN A 248 9.07 7.53 -2.03
C ASN A 248 8.80 6.87 -0.67
N GLY A 249 8.91 7.60 0.45
CA GLY A 249 8.66 7.09 1.80
C GLY A 249 9.70 6.08 2.30
N GLN A 250 10.87 5.95 1.64
CA GLN A 250 11.89 4.96 2.01
C GLN A 250 12.58 5.28 3.34
N ARG A 251 12.62 6.56 3.73
CA ARG A 251 13.19 7.01 5.01
C ARG A 251 12.11 7.43 5.99
N SER A 252 11.17 8.29 5.58
CA SER A 252 10.12 8.80 6.47
C SER A 252 8.94 7.84 6.69
N GLY A 253 8.81 6.76 5.91
CA GLY A 253 7.65 5.87 5.94
C GLY A 253 6.34 6.48 5.38
N LEU A 254 6.37 7.77 5.01
CA LEU A 254 5.27 8.52 4.43
C LEU A 254 5.60 8.84 2.97
N VAL A 255 4.70 8.51 2.06
CA VAL A 255 4.83 8.84 0.64
C VAL A 255 4.38 10.29 0.42
N GLY A 256 5.17 11.07 -0.32
CA GLY A 256 4.88 12.45 -0.69
C GLY A 256 5.76 13.50 -0.02
N GLU A 257 5.43 14.78 -0.23
CA GLU A 257 6.20 15.93 0.28
C GLU A 257 5.96 16.16 1.78
N GLY A 258 6.54 15.31 2.62
CA GLY A 258 6.59 15.50 4.07
C GLY A 258 7.45 16.72 4.49
N PRO A 259 7.45 17.10 5.78
CA PRO A 259 8.21 18.24 6.29
C PRO A 259 9.71 18.19 5.94
N ARG A 260 10.32 17.00 5.99
CA ARG A 260 11.72 16.78 5.63
C ARG A 260 11.99 16.89 4.14
N ALA A 261 11.09 16.40 3.29
CA ALA A 261 11.23 16.58 1.84
C ALA A 261 11.21 18.08 1.50
N ARG A 262 10.29 18.83 2.11
CA ARG A 262 10.23 20.29 1.94
C ARG A 262 11.51 20.99 2.40
N SER A 263 12.10 20.61 3.53
CA SER A 263 13.36 21.18 4.00
C SER A 263 14.53 20.82 3.08
N ILE A 264 14.62 19.59 2.58
CA ILE A 264 15.66 19.21 1.60
C ILE A 264 15.52 20.04 0.33
N LYS A 265 14.29 20.25 -0.16
CA LYS A 265 14.05 21.07 -1.35
C LYS A 265 14.48 22.51 -1.16
N ALA A 266 13.99 23.16 -0.10
CA ALA A 266 14.23 24.58 0.17
C ALA A 266 15.66 24.87 0.63
N ASP A 267 16.21 24.06 1.53
CA ASP A 267 17.51 24.34 2.16
C ASP A 267 18.68 23.76 1.36
N GLN A 268 18.46 22.65 0.64
CA GLN A 268 19.56 21.94 -0.03
C GLN A 268 19.52 22.06 -1.55
N LEU A 269 18.36 21.89 -2.19
CA LEU A 269 18.26 21.84 -3.64
C LEU A 269 18.17 23.21 -4.29
N GLU A 270 17.27 24.08 -3.83
CA GLU A 270 17.03 25.39 -4.47
C GLU A 270 18.27 26.30 -4.46
N PRO A 271 18.98 26.52 -3.34
CA PRO A 271 20.18 27.36 -3.32
C PRO A 271 21.26 26.82 -4.24
N ARG A 272 21.50 25.50 -4.20
CA ARG A 272 22.51 24.84 -5.05
C ARG A 272 22.16 24.90 -6.53
N ARG A 273 20.88 24.83 -6.90
CA ARG A 273 20.44 25.02 -8.29
C ARG A 273 20.73 26.43 -8.77
N THR A 274 20.43 27.43 -7.95
CA THR A 274 20.72 28.83 -8.26
C THR A 274 22.22 29.08 -8.38
N ASP A 275 23.03 28.56 -7.45
CA ASP A 275 24.49 28.67 -7.51
C ASP A 275 25.09 27.93 -8.70
N SER A 276 24.56 26.74 -9.03
CA SER A 276 24.98 25.97 -10.20
C SER A 276 24.70 26.72 -11.49
N GLN A 277 23.52 27.31 -11.63
CA GLN A 277 23.19 28.15 -12.79
C GLN A 277 24.09 29.39 -12.87
N ARG A 278 24.40 30.01 -11.73
CA ARG A 278 25.31 31.17 -11.68
C ARG A 278 26.71 30.80 -12.14
N LEU A 279 27.28 29.72 -11.60
CA LEU A 279 28.61 29.22 -11.99
C LEU A 279 28.63 28.75 -13.44
N ALA A 280 27.58 28.08 -13.91
CA ALA A 280 27.46 27.65 -15.30
C ALA A 280 27.52 28.84 -16.26
N ARG A 281 26.76 29.92 -15.98
CA ARG A 281 26.81 31.14 -16.80
C ARG A 281 28.19 31.81 -16.78
N GLN A 282 28.90 31.77 -15.65
CA GLN A 282 30.27 32.30 -15.56
C GLN A 282 31.24 31.47 -16.39
N LEU A 283 31.17 30.14 -16.31
CA LEU A 283 32.00 29.25 -17.11
C LEU A 283 31.69 29.37 -18.61
N GLU A 284 30.42 29.52 -18.97
CA GLU A 284 29.99 29.76 -20.35
C GLU A 284 30.57 31.09 -20.88
N HIS A 285 30.48 32.17 -20.09
CA HIS A 285 31.10 33.44 -20.43
C HIS A 285 32.62 33.32 -20.61
N LEU A 286 33.32 32.69 -19.67
CA LEU A 286 34.78 32.50 -19.75
C LEU A 286 35.17 31.64 -20.95
N SER A 287 34.41 30.59 -21.24
CA SER A 287 34.61 29.75 -22.43
C SER A 287 34.39 30.53 -23.73
N GLY A 288 33.38 31.41 -23.77
CA GLY A 288 33.12 32.28 -24.90
C GLY A 288 34.21 33.34 -25.08
N GLU A 289 34.68 33.96 -23.98
CA GLU A 289 35.78 34.91 -23.99
C GLU A 289 37.07 34.23 -24.48
N LYS A 290 37.37 33.03 -23.99
CA LYS A 290 38.52 32.24 -24.43
C LYS A 290 38.49 31.97 -25.94
N SER A 291 37.36 31.50 -26.49
CA SER A 291 37.26 31.20 -27.93
C SER A 291 37.39 32.47 -28.79
N MET A 292 36.85 33.60 -28.31
CA MET A 292 36.99 34.90 -28.96
C MET A 292 38.46 35.36 -28.96
N LEU A 293 39.17 35.24 -27.84
CA LEU A 293 40.58 35.61 -27.70
C LEU A 293 41.48 34.71 -28.55
N GLU A 294 41.21 33.40 -28.63
CA GLU A 294 41.92 32.48 -29.52
C GLU A 294 41.73 32.88 -30.98
N THR A 295 40.51 33.29 -31.38
CA THR A 295 40.24 33.78 -32.73
C THR A 295 40.99 35.08 -33.01
N GLN A 296 40.97 36.02 -32.07
CA GLN A 296 41.70 37.30 -32.18
C GLN A 296 43.21 37.09 -32.27
N ALA A 297 43.76 36.18 -31.46
CA ALA A 297 45.16 35.79 -31.52
C ALA A 297 45.55 35.26 -32.91
N ARG A 298 44.73 34.37 -33.49
CA ARG A 298 44.96 33.85 -34.86
C ARG A 298 44.90 34.96 -35.92
N THR A 299 43.94 35.87 -35.81
CA THR A 299 43.85 37.00 -36.75
C THR A 299 45.02 37.96 -36.62
N ALA A 300 45.51 38.19 -35.39
CA ALA A 300 46.68 39.02 -35.13
C ALA A 300 47.94 38.39 -35.71
N GLU A 301 48.13 37.08 -35.49
CA GLU A 301 49.21 36.29 -36.09
C GLU A 301 49.19 36.35 -37.62
N ALA A 302 48.03 36.09 -38.24
CA ALA A 302 47.88 36.18 -39.71
C ALA A 302 48.20 37.59 -40.24
N SER A 303 47.74 38.64 -39.56
CA SER A 303 48.04 40.02 -39.95
C SER A 303 49.51 40.38 -39.78
N ALA A 304 50.19 39.84 -38.76
CA ALA A 304 51.62 40.05 -38.54
C ALA A 304 52.45 39.37 -39.64
N ILE A 305 52.04 38.18 -40.08
CA ILE A 305 52.64 37.47 -41.22
C ILE A 305 52.44 38.27 -42.51
N GLU A 306 51.23 38.76 -42.81
CA GLU A 306 50.95 39.57 -44.01
C GLU A 306 51.77 40.88 -44.05
N VAL A 307 51.91 41.56 -42.90
CA VAL A 307 52.76 42.76 -42.78
C VAL A 307 54.24 42.43 -42.98
N PHE A 308 54.68 41.23 -42.61
CA PHE A 308 56.06 40.79 -42.82
C PHE A 308 56.33 40.39 -44.29
N GLU A 309 55.38 39.73 -44.95
CA GLU A 309 55.49 39.36 -46.38
C GLU A 309 55.52 40.57 -47.32
N THR A 310 54.95 41.70 -46.90
CA THR A 310 54.90 42.95 -47.67
C THR A 310 56.10 43.87 -47.45
N ARG A 311 57.05 43.47 -46.58
CA ARG A 311 58.21 44.26 -46.15
C ARG A 311 59.47 43.94 -46.94
#